data_AF-Q9XGA0-F1
#
_entry.id   AF-Q9XGA0-F1
#
_cell.length_a   1.000
_cell.length_b   1.000
_cell.length_c   1.000
_cell.angle_alpha   90.00
_cell.angle_beta   90.00
_cell.angle_gamma   90.00
#
_symmetry.space_group_name_H-M   'P 1'
#
loop_
_entity.id
_entity.type
_entity.pdbx_description
1 polymer ?
#
loop_
_entity_poly.entity_id
_entity_poly.type
_entity_poly.pdbx_seq_one_letter_code
_entity_poly.pdbx_strand_id
1 'polypeptide(L)'
;MAATPHRHLLQPCKNPAISSSETLKPSSSFSLSSNPSIPLIRRRLPTFRCDFQNRRKWMNVDHHISKLNPIQIVPNSRRFQMSSNQENSVEFSKKVCLFYCPETKALAERIAAQSDAIQLRSISWRTFEDGFPNLFISNAQGIRGKHVAFLASFSSPGVIFEQLSVIYALPKLFVASFKLVLPFFPTGTSERMEDEGDVATAFTLARILSNIPISREGPTSLVTFDIHALQERFYFGDNILPCFESGIPLLKKKLQQLPDSDNITIAFPDDGAWKRFHKQLQHFPMIVCAKVREGDQRIVRLKEGDPTGRHVVIVDDLVQSGGTLIECQKVLAAHGAAKVSAYVTHGIFPNKSWERFKPDTAGCPEEGMTHFWITDSCPLTVKMVKNRPPFEVISLAGSIAAALQI
;
A
#
# COMPACT_ATOMS: atom_id res chain seq x y z
N MET A 1 -33.84 -54.62 -5.39
CA MET A 1 -34.23 -55.09 -6.74
C MET A 1 -33.74 -54.06 -7.76
N ALA A 2 -33.74 -54.39 -9.07
CA ALA A 2 -33.26 -53.62 -10.25
C ALA A 2 -33.28 -52.07 -10.15
N ALA A 3 -32.28 -51.30 -10.61
CA ALA A 3 -31.62 -51.23 -11.94
C ALA A 3 -32.55 -50.60 -13.03
N THR A 4 -32.11 -49.78 -14.01
CA THR A 4 -30.76 -49.50 -14.57
C THR A 4 -30.75 -48.10 -15.29
N PRO A 5 -29.60 -47.45 -15.61
CA PRO A 5 -29.54 -46.07 -16.16
C PRO A 5 -28.94 -45.95 -17.59
N HIS A 6 -28.89 -44.73 -18.18
CA HIS A 6 -28.09 -44.44 -19.39
C HIS A 6 -27.62 -42.95 -19.50
N ARG A 7 -26.69 -42.53 -20.39
CA ARG A 7 -25.21 -42.73 -20.37
C ARG A 7 -24.49 -42.04 -21.58
N HIS A 8 -24.52 -40.71 -21.70
CA HIS A 8 -23.83 -39.94 -22.77
C HIS A 8 -23.37 -38.55 -22.28
N LEU A 9 -22.28 -37.91 -22.76
CA LEU A 9 -21.17 -38.37 -23.63
C LEU A 9 -19.86 -37.57 -23.34
N LEU A 10 -18.75 -38.00 -23.95
CA LEU A 10 -17.35 -37.66 -23.67
C LEU A 10 -16.84 -36.41 -24.42
N GLN A 11 -15.79 -35.75 -23.90
CA GLN A 11 -14.46 -35.73 -24.55
C GLN A 11 -13.31 -35.20 -23.62
N PRO A 12 -12.07 -35.73 -23.72
CA PRO A 12 -10.91 -35.28 -22.93
C PRO A 12 -9.80 -34.60 -23.76
N CYS A 13 -8.97 -33.77 -23.10
CA CYS A 13 -7.70 -33.29 -23.64
C CYS A 13 -6.49 -33.96 -22.95
N LYS A 14 -5.37 -34.08 -23.66
CA LYS A 14 -4.20 -34.89 -23.28
C LYS A 14 -3.00 -34.02 -22.90
N ASN A 15 -2.27 -34.42 -21.85
CA ASN A 15 -0.88 -34.01 -21.64
C ASN A 15 0.07 -35.08 -22.22
N PRO A 16 1.06 -34.71 -23.05
CA PRO A 16 2.28 -35.47 -23.23
C PRO A 16 3.44 -34.83 -22.46
N ALA A 17 4.21 -35.63 -21.72
CA ALA A 17 5.53 -35.22 -21.26
C ALA A 17 6.56 -35.53 -22.35
N ILE A 18 7.50 -34.61 -22.60
CA ILE A 18 8.70 -34.86 -23.41
C ILE A 18 9.90 -34.35 -22.61
N SER A 19 10.96 -35.15 -22.58
CA SER A 19 12.22 -34.87 -21.90
C SER A 19 13.40 -35.00 -22.86
N SER A 20 14.54 -34.44 -22.45
CA SER A 20 15.88 -34.59 -23.07
C SER A 20 16.11 -33.92 -24.44
N SER A 21 17.41 -33.76 -24.77
CA SER A 21 17.99 -32.94 -25.86
C SER A 21 17.81 -31.41 -25.69
N GLU A 22 18.81 -30.55 -25.92
CA GLU A 22 20.24 -30.84 -26.14
C GLU A 22 21.16 -29.65 -25.74
N THR A 23 22.47 -29.87 -25.74
CA THR A 23 23.48 -28.91 -25.29
C THR A 23 23.72 -27.75 -26.25
N LEU A 24 23.68 -26.51 -25.76
CA LEU A 24 24.34 -25.36 -26.39
C LEU A 24 25.16 -24.55 -25.37
N LYS A 25 26.49 -24.63 -25.48
CA LYS A 25 27.43 -23.65 -24.91
C LYS A 25 27.90 -22.71 -26.03
N PRO A 26 27.74 -21.39 -25.93
CA PRO A 26 28.58 -20.45 -26.66
C PRO A 26 29.87 -20.21 -25.86
N SER A 27 30.95 -20.91 -26.23
CA SER A 27 32.29 -20.57 -25.75
C SER A 27 32.87 -19.43 -26.60
N SER A 28 33.00 -18.24 -26.04
CA SER A 28 33.86 -17.18 -26.60
C SER A 28 34.61 -16.45 -25.48
N SER A 29 35.94 -16.54 -25.53
CA SER A 29 36.85 -15.89 -24.60
C SER A 29 37.09 -14.43 -25.01
N PHE A 30 36.87 -13.49 -24.10
CA PHE A 30 37.46 -12.16 -24.19
C PHE A 30 38.54 -11.96 -23.13
N SER A 31 39.75 -12.43 -23.45
CA SER A 31 40.96 -12.13 -22.72
C SER A 31 41.46 -10.73 -23.08
N LEU A 32 41.27 -9.75 -22.20
CA LEU A 32 41.92 -8.44 -22.30
C LEU A 32 43.18 -8.44 -21.45
N SER A 33 44.30 -8.78 -22.09
CA SER A 33 45.61 -8.85 -21.45
C SER A 33 46.25 -7.47 -21.27
N SER A 34 46.71 -7.20 -20.05
CA SER A 34 47.91 -6.42 -19.69
C SER A 34 48.49 -5.43 -20.71
N ASN A 35 48.55 -4.13 -20.34
CA ASN A 35 49.80 -3.35 -20.22
C ASN A 35 49.54 -1.93 -19.65
N PRO A 36 50.55 -1.21 -19.08
CA PRO A 36 50.66 -1.23 -17.62
C PRO A 36 50.88 0.16 -16.97
N SER A 37 51.19 0.13 -15.67
CA SER A 37 51.93 1.16 -14.90
C SER A 37 51.38 2.60 -14.85
N ILE A 38 50.68 2.90 -13.75
CA ILE A 38 50.62 4.25 -13.15
C ILE A 38 51.16 4.13 -11.70
N PRO A 39 51.95 5.08 -11.16
CA PRO A 39 52.69 4.87 -9.89
C PRO A 39 51.80 4.82 -8.64
N LEU A 40 52.15 3.94 -7.68
CA LEU A 40 51.56 3.95 -6.34
C LEU A 40 51.98 5.20 -5.54
N ILE A 41 51.08 6.15 -5.36
CA ILE A 41 51.19 7.14 -4.28
C ILE A 41 50.56 6.54 -3.00
N ARG A 42 51.41 5.99 -2.12
CA ARG A 42 51.02 5.56 -0.77
C ARG A 42 50.63 6.77 0.09
N ARG A 43 49.36 7.17 0.09
CA ARG A 43 48.78 7.95 1.21
C ARG A 43 48.29 6.99 2.29
N ARG A 44 48.76 7.18 3.53
CA ARG A 44 48.25 6.46 4.70
C ARG A 44 46.82 6.95 5.01
N LEU A 45 45.84 6.07 4.91
CA LEU A 45 44.53 6.29 5.55
C LEU A 45 44.61 5.81 7.01
N PRO A 46 44.13 6.59 7.99
CA PRO A 46 44.04 6.14 9.37
C PRO A 46 42.86 5.16 9.52
N THR A 47 43.15 3.90 9.85
CA THR A 47 42.12 2.93 10.23
C THR A 47 41.59 3.25 11.62
N PHE A 48 40.44 3.95 11.68
CA PHE A 48 39.69 4.16 12.92
C PHE A 48 39.04 2.84 13.37
N ARG A 49 39.77 2.08 14.20
CA ARG A 49 39.24 0.94 14.96
C ARG A 49 38.86 1.43 16.35
N CYS A 50 37.57 1.57 16.62
CA CYS A 50 37.07 2.08 17.89
C CYS A 50 36.86 0.95 18.90
N ASP A 51 37.95 0.48 19.51
CA ASP A 51 37.94 -0.45 20.65
C ASP A 51 38.59 0.25 21.86
N PHE A 52 37.78 0.79 22.78
CA PHE A 52 38.30 1.19 24.10
C PHE A 52 37.26 1.05 25.21
N GLN A 53 37.34 -0.04 25.96
CA GLN A 53 36.72 -0.14 27.27
C GLN A 53 37.49 0.74 28.26
N ASN A 54 36.82 1.68 28.94
CA ASN A 54 37.27 2.07 30.28
C ASN A 54 36.14 2.59 31.15
N ARG A 55 36.07 2.12 32.40
CA ARG A 55 35.07 2.55 33.39
C ARG A 55 35.64 3.68 34.24
N ARG A 56 34.96 4.84 34.31
CA ARG A 56 35.07 5.75 35.46
C ARG A 56 33.69 6.26 35.85
N LYS A 57 33.28 5.94 37.08
CA LYS A 57 32.17 6.64 37.75
C LYS A 57 32.62 8.07 38.06
N TRP A 58 31.71 9.02 37.95
CA TRP A 58 31.77 10.29 38.69
C TRP A 58 30.47 10.43 39.49
N MET A 59 30.56 11.04 40.67
CA MET A 59 29.43 11.24 41.59
C MET A 59 28.98 12.70 41.58
N ASN A 60 27.80 12.96 42.14
CA ASN A 60 27.11 14.25 42.12
C ASN A 60 27.98 15.44 42.56
N VAL A 61 27.75 16.58 41.91
CA VAL A 61 27.89 17.90 42.55
C VAL A 61 26.64 18.71 42.18
N ASP A 62 25.73 18.85 43.13
CA ASP A 62 24.56 19.72 43.00
C ASP A 62 24.93 21.15 43.42
N HIS A 63 24.76 22.13 42.54
CA HIS A 63 24.67 23.54 42.94
C HIS A 63 23.75 24.35 42.01
N HIS A 64 23.00 25.27 42.62
CA HIS A 64 22.01 26.10 41.93
C HIS A 64 22.65 27.07 40.94
N ILE A 65 22.08 27.17 39.74
CA ILE A 65 22.11 28.38 38.92
C ILE A 65 20.67 28.85 38.70
N SER A 66 20.44 30.15 38.88
CA SER A 66 19.11 30.74 38.95
C SER A 66 18.54 31.14 37.59
N LYS A 67 17.28 30.73 37.34
CA LYS A 67 16.28 31.35 36.45
C LYS A 67 16.78 32.34 35.38
N LEU A 68 16.84 31.89 34.14
CA LEU A 68 16.64 32.74 32.95
C LEU A 68 15.42 32.21 32.17
N ASN A 69 14.64 33.12 31.59
CA ASN A 69 13.32 32.79 31.03
C ASN A 69 13.40 32.09 29.66
N PRO A 70 12.44 31.22 29.33
CA PRO A 70 12.32 30.64 27.99
C PRO A 70 11.91 31.70 26.94
N ILE A 71 12.25 31.42 25.68
CA ILE A 71 12.03 32.31 24.54
C ILE A 71 10.53 32.56 24.32
N GLN A 72 10.10 33.82 24.34
CA GLN A 72 8.75 34.22 23.94
C GLN A 72 8.67 34.37 22.41
N ILE A 73 7.75 33.64 21.79
CA ILE A 73 7.39 33.81 20.37
C ILE A 73 6.37 34.95 20.27
N VAL A 74 6.71 36.02 19.54
CA VAL A 74 5.87 37.22 19.42
C VAL A 74 4.80 37.04 18.34
N PRO A 75 3.49 37.15 18.66
CA PRO A 75 2.43 37.16 17.65
C PRO A 75 2.35 38.55 16.99
N ASN A 76 2.95 38.70 15.79
CA ASN A 76 3.00 39.98 15.09
C ASN A 76 1.67 40.30 14.35
N SER A 77 0.68 40.79 15.09
CA SER A 77 -0.65 41.15 14.56
C SER A 77 -0.64 42.44 13.73
N ARG A 78 -0.29 42.35 12.44
CA ARG A 78 -0.53 43.45 11.47
C ARG A 78 -1.77 43.16 10.61
N ARG A 79 -2.89 43.81 10.94
CA ARG A 79 -4.02 43.95 10.02
C ARG A 79 -3.59 44.82 8.84
N PHE A 80 -3.43 44.24 7.67
CA PHE A 80 -3.59 44.98 6.41
C PHE A 80 -5.04 44.89 5.97
N GLN A 81 -5.70 46.04 5.81
CA GLN A 81 -6.93 46.12 5.04
C GLN A 81 -6.55 46.15 3.55
N MET A 82 -7.19 45.31 2.74
CA MET A 82 -7.25 45.51 1.30
C MET A 82 -8.73 45.56 0.88
N SER A 83 -9.03 46.46 -0.05
CA SER A 83 -10.38 46.71 -0.56
C SER A 83 -10.91 45.52 -1.37
N SER A 84 -12.17 45.17 -1.16
CA SER A 84 -12.86 44.10 -1.87
C SER A 84 -13.26 44.51 -3.29
N ASN A 85 -12.41 44.22 -4.27
CA ASN A 85 -12.87 44.12 -5.66
C ASN A 85 -13.57 42.76 -5.85
N GLN A 86 -14.90 42.78 -5.94
CA GLN A 86 -15.67 41.60 -6.38
C GLN A 86 -15.64 41.51 -7.91
N GLU A 87 -14.53 41.05 -8.46
CA GLU A 87 -14.49 40.56 -9.84
C GLU A 87 -14.94 39.09 -9.86
N ASN A 88 -15.86 38.75 -10.78
CA ASN A 88 -16.33 37.38 -10.97
C ASN A 88 -15.24 36.54 -11.65
N SER A 89 -14.23 36.13 -10.89
CA SER A 89 -13.23 35.15 -11.30
C SER A 89 -13.92 33.79 -11.49
N VAL A 90 -14.24 33.45 -12.74
CA VAL A 90 -14.54 32.08 -13.13
C VAL A 90 -13.27 31.26 -12.90
N GLU A 91 -13.20 30.57 -11.77
CA GLU A 91 -12.01 29.84 -11.35
C GLU A 91 -11.76 28.68 -12.33
N PHE A 92 -10.80 28.86 -13.23
CA PHE A 92 -10.37 27.86 -14.21
C PHE A 92 -9.59 26.73 -13.52
N SER A 93 -10.30 25.92 -12.72
CA SER A 93 -9.78 24.75 -12.01
C SER A 93 -8.96 23.87 -12.95
N LYS A 94 -7.71 23.61 -12.54
CA LYS A 94 -6.72 22.88 -13.34
C LYS A 94 -7.19 21.46 -13.62
N LYS A 95 -7.47 21.16 -14.89
CA LYS A 95 -7.96 19.83 -15.28
C LYS A 95 -6.84 18.80 -15.35
N VAL A 96 -7.06 17.65 -14.70
CA VAL A 96 -6.14 16.52 -14.59
C VAL A 96 -6.51 15.45 -15.61
N CYS A 97 -5.56 15.04 -16.44
CA CYS A 97 -5.73 13.92 -17.37
C CYS A 97 -5.39 12.59 -16.64
N LEU A 98 -6.42 11.85 -16.22
CA LEU A 98 -6.28 10.59 -15.49
C LEU A 98 -6.25 9.40 -16.45
N PHE A 99 -5.07 8.80 -16.62
CA PHE A 99 -4.89 7.49 -17.23
C PHE A 99 -5.01 6.38 -16.18
N TYR A 100 -5.32 5.16 -16.61
CA TYR A 100 -5.52 4.01 -15.72
C TYR A 100 -5.17 2.68 -16.43
N CYS A 101 -4.84 1.64 -15.66
CA CYS A 101 -4.64 0.29 -16.19
C CYS A 101 -5.97 -0.48 -16.30
N PRO A 102 -6.05 -1.58 -17.09
CA PRO A 102 -7.32 -2.30 -17.31
C PRO A 102 -7.97 -2.84 -16.02
N GLU A 103 -7.15 -3.11 -15.00
CA GLU A 103 -7.62 -3.58 -13.71
C GLU A 103 -8.41 -2.51 -12.95
N THR A 104 -7.94 -1.26 -12.96
CA THR A 104 -8.44 -0.14 -12.15
C THR A 104 -9.58 0.65 -12.79
N LYS A 105 -10.00 0.32 -14.02
CA LYS A 105 -11.05 1.04 -14.78
C LYS A 105 -12.26 1.47 -13.92
N ALA A 106 -12.86 0.54 -13.17
CA ALA A 106 -14.05 0.81 -12.37
C ALA A 106 -13.80 1.77 -11.18
N LEU A 107 -12.56 1.87 -10.68
CA LEU A 107 -12.14 2.86 -9.69
C LEU A 107 -11.85 4.20 -10.39
N ALA A 108 -11.19 4.21 -11.56
CA ALA A 108 -10.99 5.42 -12.36
C ALA A 108 -12.31 6.12 -12.71
N GLU A 109 -13.34 5.35 -13.11
CA GLU A 109 -14.70 5.83 -13.36
C GLU A 109 -15.33 6.45 -12.10
N ARG A 110 -15.17 5.83 -10.92
CA ARG A 110 -15.62 6.42 -9.64
C ARG A 110 -14.87 7.70 -9.26
N ILE A 111 -13.56 7.78 -9.53
CA ILE A 111 -12.72 8.95 -9.25
C ILE A 111 -13.14 10.13 -10.14
N ALA A 112 -13.32 9.91 -11.44
CA ALA A 112 -13.80 10.95 -12.35
C ALA A 112 -15.19 11.47 -11.95
N ALA A 113 -16.08 10.58 -11.47
CA ALA A 113 -17.39 10.97 -10.94
C ALA A 113 -17.34 11.77 -9.61
N GLN A 114 -16.17 12.02 -9.02
CA GLN A 114 -16.04 12.93 -7.86
C GLN A 114 -15.80 14.40 -8.26
N SER A 115 -15.33 14.69 -9.47
CA SER A 115 -14.95 16.07 -9.87
C SER A 115 -14.77 16.28 -11.37
N ASP A 116 -15.43 17.30 -11.93
CA ASP A 116 -15.32 17.73 -13.34
C ASP A 116 -13.92 18.25 -13.77
N ALA A 117 -13.00 18.38 -12.81
CA ALA A 117 -11.59 18.62 -13.07
C ALA A 117 -10.87 17.36 -13.58
N ILE A 118 -11.35 16.16 -13.24
CA ILE A 118 -10.68 14.89 -13.54
C ILE A 118 -11.24 14.32 -14.85
N GLN A 119 -10.39 14.27 -15.88
CA GLN A 119 -10.77 13.77 -17.20
C GLN A 119 -10.06 12.46 -17.52
N LEU A 120 -10.84 11.39 -17.74
CA LEU A 120 -10.29 10.09 -18.12
C LEU A 120 -9.57 10.13 -19.47
N ARG A 121 -8.51 9.32 -19.58
CA ARG A 121 -7.73 9.07 -20.79
C ARG A 121 -7.39 7.59 -20.92
N SER A 122 -7.27 7.12 -22.16
CA SER A 122 -7.02 5.72 -22.49
C SER A 122 -5.56 5.45 -22.88
N ILE A 123 -5.13 4.23 -22.59
CA ILE A 123 -3.96 3.58 -23.18
C ILE A 123 -4.47 2.32 -23.88
N SER A 124 -3.94 2.02 -25.07
CA SER A 124 -4.10 0.71 -25.67
C SER A 124 -3.10 -0.23 -25.02
N TRP A 125 -3.61 -1.12 -24.16
CA TRP A 125 -2.86 -2.20 -23.53
C TRP A 125 -2.97 -3.42 -24.44
N ARG A 126 -1.86 -3.82 -25.05
CA ARG A 126 -1.77 -4.91 -26.03
C ARG A 126 -0.43 -5.62 -25.84
N THR A 127 -0.29 -6.78 -26.46
CA THR A 127 0.91 -7.61 -26.40
C THR A 127 1.37 -7.95 -27.82
N PHE A 128 2.67 -8.14 -28.03
CA PHE A 128 3.23 -8.80 -29.20
C PHE A 128 3.10 -10.33 -29.07
N GLU A 129 3.37 -11.07 -30.14
CA GLU A 129 3.25 -12.54 -30.18
C GLU A 129 4.25 -13.25 -29.27
N ASP A 130 5.35 -12.60 -28.92
CA ASP A 130 6.38 -13.07 -27.98
C ASP A 130 6.05 -12.82 -26.49
N GLY A 131 4.92 -12.16 -26.21
CA GLY A 131 4.50 -11.80 -24.85
C GLY A 131 4.95 -10.43 -24.35
N PHE A 132 5.73 -9.66 -25.11
CA PHE A 132 6.16 -8.31 -24.69
C PHE A 132 5.08 -7.23 -24.91
N PRO A 133 5.05 -6.15 -24.08
CA PRO A 133 4.02 -5.10 -24.21
C PRO A 133 4.09 -4.27 -25.50
N ASN A 134 2.95 -4.10 -26.16
CA ASN A 134 2.72 -3.28 -27.36
C ASN A 134 1.79 -2.08 -27.04
N LEU A 135 2.31 -1.17 -26.21
CA LEU A 135 1.53 -0.13 -25.54
C LEU A 135 1.42 1.17 -26.37
N PHE A 136 0.24 1.80 -26.36
CA PHE A 136 0.02 3.07 -27.06
C PHE A 136 -0.78 4.08 -26.22
N ILE A 137 -0.18 5.22 -25.89
CA ILE A 137 -0.80 6.31 -25.13
C ILE A 137 -1.69 7.12 -26.07
N SER A 138 -3.02 7.03 -25.91
CA SER A 138 -3.97 7.74 -26.78
C SER A 138 -3.86 9.26 -26.59
N ASN A 139 -3.87 10.01 -27.70
CA ASN A 139 -3.76 11.48 -27.71
C ASN A 139 -2.50 12.02 -26.96
N ALA A 140 -1.35 11.40 -27.18
CA ALA A 140 -0.07 11.78 -26.56
C ALA A 140 0.35 13.26 -26.79
N GLN A 141 -0.07 13.91 -27.87
CA GLN A 141 0.21 15.34 -28.07
C GLN A 141 -0.74 16.25 -27.26
N GLY A 142 -1.99 15.82 -27.02
CA GLY A 142 -3.01 16.59 -26.30
C GLY A 142 -2.79 16.71 -24.78
N ILE A 143 -1.85 15.95 -24.22
CA ILE A 143 -1.45 16.02 -22.80
C ILE A 143 -0.24 16.92 -22.54
N ARG A 144 0.38 17.50 -23.58
CA ARG A 144 1.51 18.44 -23.45
C ARG A 144 1.07 19.66 -22.64
N GLY A 145 1.84 20.01 -21.61
CA GLY A 145 1.51 21.10 -20.70
C GLY A 145 0.20 20.90 -19.91
N LYS A 146 -0.31 19.67 -19.81
CA LYS A 146 -1.41 19.29 -18.90
C LYS A 146 -0.84 18.61 -17.67
N HIS A 147 -1.55 18.69 -16.55
CA HIS A 147 -1.26 17.85 -15.40
C HIS A 147 -1.81 16.45 -15.66
N VAL A 148 -1.01 15.42 -15.41
CA VAL A 148 -1.31 14.04 -15.77
C VAL A 148 -1.23 13.15 -14.54
N ALA A 149 -2.18 12.23 -14.41
CA ALA A 149 -2.17 11.22 -13.38
C ALA A 149 -2.24 9.81 -13.99
N PHE A 150 -1.64 8.83 -13.31
CA PHE A 150 -1.76 7.42 -13.67
C PHE A 150 -2.23 6.59 -12.48
N LEU A 151 -3.37 5.91 -12.61
CA LEU A 151 -3.90 4.98 -11.62
C LEU A 151 -3.41 3.55 -11.89
N ALA A 152 -2.32 3.20 -11.22
CA ALA A 152 -1.65 1.91 -11.30
C ALA A 152 -2.33 0.82 -10.44
N SER A 153 -2.04 -0.43 -10.77
CA SER A 153 -2.29 -1.61 -9.94
C SER A 153 -1.20 -2.63 -10.23
N PHE A 154 -0.31 -2.84 -9.27
CA PHE A 154 0.86 -3.70 -9.42
C PHE A 154 0.54 -5.14 -8.98
N SER A 155 -0.36 -5.80 -9.71
CA SER A 155 -0.89 -7.13 -9.38
C SER A 155 0.08 -8.29 -9.58
N SER A 156 1.09 -8.14 -10.44
CA SER A 156 2.09 -9.17 -10.75
C SER A 156 3.35 -8.55 -11.38
N PRO A 157 4.51 -9.24 -11.39
CA PRO A 157 5.75 -8.74 -12.00
C PRO A 157 5.62 -8.34 -13.48
N GLY A 158 4.85 -9.08 -14.29
CA GLY A 158 4.60 -8.72 -15.69
C GLY A 158 3.78 -7.44 -15.84
N VAL A 159 2.72 -7.29 -15.03
CA VAL A 159 1.89 -6.09 -14.99
C VAL A 159 2.66 -4.87 -14.42
N ILE A 160 3.61 -5.09 -13.51
CA ILE A 160 4.56 -4.06 -13.04
C ILE A 160 5.41 -3.57 -14.21
N PHE A 161 6.04 -4.46 -14.99
CA PHE A 161 6.86 -4.07 -16.14
C PHE A 161 6.07 -3.32 -17.22
N GLU A 162 4.86 -3.80 -17.53
CA GLU A 162 3.93 -3.17 -18.47
C GLU A 162 3.57 -1.74 -18.02
N GLN A 163 3.16 -1.56 -16.76
CA GLN A 163 2.77 -0.24 -16.25
C GLN A 163 3.97 0.69 -16.06
N LEU A 164 5.14 0.19 -15.62
CA LEU A 164 6.37 0.98 -15.53
C LEU A 164 6.75 1.60 -16.88
N SER A 165 6.55 0.86 -17.98
CA SER A 165 6.81 1.36 -19.34
C SER A 165 5.96 2.60 -19.68
N VAL A 166 4.69 2.64 -19.24
CA VAL A 166 3.82 3.82 -19.37
C VAL A 166 4.23 4.93 -18.40
N ILE A 167 4.49 4.59 -17.13
CA ILE A 167 4.87 5.53 -16.07
C ILE A 167 6.16 6.28 -16.43
N TYR A 168 7.11 5.62 -17.09
CA TYR A 168 8.35 6.23 -17.58
C TYR A 168 8.17 7.03 -18.89
N ALA A 169 7.08 6.80 -19.63
CA ALA A 169 6.78 7.51 -20.87
C ALA A 169 5.97 8.79 -20.64
N LEU A 170 4.97 8.78 -19.74
CA LEU A 170 4.06 9.91 -19.53
C LEU A 170 4.78 11.24 -19.20
N PRO A 171 5.77 11.33 -18.27
CA PRO A 171 6.55 12.55 -18.05
C PRO A 171 7.26 13.07 -19.30
N LYS A 172 7.81 12.15 -20.11
CA LYS A 172 8.58 12.47 -21.33
C LYS A 172 7.70 13.06 -22.45
N LEU A 173 6.37 12.95 -22.34
CA LEU A 173 5.41 13.60 -23.26
C LEU A 173 5.17 15.09 -22.93
N PHE A 174 6.13 15.76 -22.29
CA PHE A 174 6.14 17.20 -21.99
C PHE A 174 4.92 17.68 -21.19
N VAL A 175 4.43 16.84 -20.27
CA VAL A 175 3.38 17.17 -19.31
C VAL A 175 3.84 18.27 -18.35
N ALA A 176 2.89 18.95 -17.71
CA ALA A 176 3.19 19.96 -16.68
C ALA A 176 3.73 19.26 -15.42
N SER A 177 2.89 18.51 -14.73
CA SER A 177 3.25 17.62 -13.62
C SER A 177 2.70 16.22 -13.83
N PHE A 178 3.32 15.24 -13.15
CA PHE A 178 2.90 13.84 -13.16
C PHE A 178 2.66 13.32 -11.73
N LYS A 179 1.52 12.64 -11.54
CA LYS A 179 1.07 12.08 -10.25
C LYS A 179 0.76 10.59 -10.43
N LEU A 180 1.61 9.73 -9.89
CA LEU A 180 1.41 8.28 -9.87
C LEU A 180 0.54 7.92 -8.66
N VAL A 181 -0.66 7.41 -8.90
CA VAL A 181 -1.51 6.83 -7.86
C VAL A 181 -1.32 5.32 -7.91
N LEU A 182 -0.69 4.76 -6.87
CA LEU A 182 -0.46 3.33 -6.68
C LEU A 182 -1.11 2.94 -5.34
N PRO A 183 -2.41 2.58 -5.31
CA PRO A 183 -3.17 2.46 -4.07
C PRO A 183 -2.65 1.41 -3.08
N PHE A 184 -1.91 0.41 -3.56
CA PHE A 184 -1.26 -0.64 -2.76
C PHE A 184 0.17 -0.84 -3.26
N PHE A 185 1.14 -0.89 -2.34
CA PHE A 185 2.55 -1.10 -2.63
C PHE A 185 2.93 -2.58 -2.38
N PRO A 186 3.03 -3.43 -3.43
CA PRO A 186 2.93 -4.89 -3.28
C PRO A 186 4.12 -5.55 -2.57
N THR A 187 5.29 -4.91 -2.56
CA THR A 187 6.50 -5.43 -1.91
C THR A 187 6.72 -4.88 -0.50
N GLY A 188 5.81 -4.07 0.05
CA GLY A 188 5.97 -3.44 1.37
C GLY A 188 6.06 -4.40 2.56
N THR A 189 5.62 -5.67 2.42
CA THR A 189 5.84 -6.74 3.43
C THR A 189 7.23 -7.40 3.37
N SER A 190 8.13 -6.80 2.58
CA SER A 190 9.53 -7.19 2.38
C SER A 190 10.37 -5.91 2.51
N GLU A 191 10.12 -5.19 3.60
CA GLU A 191 10.73 -3.91 3.96
C GLU A 191 12.07 -4.06 4.65
N ARG A 192 12.27 -5.14 5.41
CA ARG A 192 13.48 -5.38 6.22
C ARG A 192 14.06 -6.77 5.97
N MET A 193 15.32 -6.91 6.36
CA MET A 193 16.02 -8.18 6.49
C MET A 193 15.74 -8.74 7.89
N GLU A 194 15.55 -10.06 8.02
CA GLU A 194 15.64 -10.76 9.31
C GLU A 194 17.06 -11.34 9.49
N ASP A 195 17.67 -11.84 8.41
CA ASP A 195 19.05 -12.38 8.37
C ASP A 195 19.92 -11.72 7.28
N GLU A 196 21.25 -11.85 7.39
CA GLU A 196 22.20 -11.39 6.38
C GLU A 196 22.06 -12.17 5.06
N GLY A 197 21.82 -11.45 3.96
CA GLY A 197 21.53 -12.02 2.65
C GLY A 197 20.05 -11.95 2.23
N ASP A 198 19.14 -11.58 3.14
CA ASP A 198 17.75 -11.25 2.77
C ASP A 198 17.69 -10.07 1.79
N VAL A 199 16.72 -10.12 0.86
CA VAL A 199 16.52 -9.08 -0.15
C VAL A 199 15.23 -8.32 0.14
N ALA A 200 15.36 -7.10 0.67
CA ALA A 200 14.23 -6.20 0.93
C ALA A 200 13.63 -5.67 -0.39
N THR A 201 12.65 -6.39 -0.96
CA THR A 201 12.07 -6.08 -2.27
C THR A 201 11.23 -4.78 -2.28
N ALA A 202 10.85 -4.25 -1.12
CA ALA A 202 10.31 -2.90 -0.97
C ALA A 202 11.30 -1.84 -1.48
N PHE A 203 12.57 -1.96 -1.08
CA PHE A 203 13.64 -1.04 -1.47
C PHE A 203 13.87 -1.05 -2.98
N THR A 204 13.94 -2.25 -3.59
CA THR A 204 14.11 -2.40 -5.04
C THR A 204 12.99 -1.71 -5.82
N LEU A 205 11.72 -1.91 -5.43
CA LEU A 205 10.59 -1.26 -6.10
C LEU A 205 10.59 0.26 -5.89
N ALA A 206 10.87 0.73 -4.67
CA ALA A 206 10.97 2.16 -4.38
C ALA A 206 12.09 2.85 -5.17
N ARG A 207 13.24 2.20 -5.36
CA ARG A 207 14.36 2.70 -6.19
C ARG A 207 14.00 2.71 -7.68
N ILE A 208 13.25 1.72 -8.18
CA ILE A 208 12.73 1.73 -9.56
C ILE A 208 11.73 2.89 -9.77
N LEU A 209 10.84 3.17 -8.82
CA LEU A 209 9.94 4.33 -8.91
C LEU A 209 10.72 5.66 -8.75
N SER A 210 11.80 5.70 -7.98
CA SER A 210 12.66 6.89 -7.83
C SER A 210 13.43 7.29 -9.10
N ASN A 211 13.39 6.47 -10.16
CA ASN A 211 13.99 6.76 -11.45
C ASN A 211 12.94 7.17 -12.53
N ILE A 212 11.68 7.39 -12.15
CA ILE A 212 10.67 7.99 -13.04
C ILE A 212 11.15 9.39 -13.47
N PRO A 213 11.10 9.74 -14.78
CA PRO A 213 11.60 11.03 -15.24
C PRO A 213 10.83 12.22 -14.65
N ILE A 214 11.58 13.28 -14.36
CA ILE A 214 11.06 14.57 -13.88
C ILE A 214 10.17 15.23 -14.94
N SER A 215 9.03 15.79 -14.50
CA SER A 215 8.11 16.57 -15.33
C SER A 215 8.46 18.06 -15.30
N ARG A 216 7.83 18.89 -16.14
CA ARG A 216 8.17 20.33 -16.26
C ARG A 216 8.07 21.12 -14.96
N GLU A 217 7.11 20.78 -14.10
CA GLU A 217 6.87 21.40 -12.80
C GLU A 217 7.63 20.72 -11.64
N GLY A 218 8.34 19.60 -11.89
CA GLY A 218 9.14 18.92 -10.86
C GLY A 218 9.01 17.38 -10.84
N PRO A 219 9.49 16.76 -9.74
CA PRO A 219 9.47 15.30 -9.55
C PRO A 219 8.06 14.71 -9.48
N THR A 220 7.96 13.39 -9.68
CA THR A 220 6.67 12.69 -9.67
C THR A 220 6.11 12.63 -8.26
N SER A 221 4.84 13.00 -8.08
CA SER A 221 4.12 12.73 -6.81
C SER A 221 3.61 11.29 -6.79
N LEU A 222 3.98 10.50 -5.79
CA LEU A 222 3.50 9.13 -5.60
C LEU A 222 2.45 9.10 -4.49
N VAL A 223 1.19 8.82 -4.82
CA VAL A 223 0.11 8.63 -3.85
C VAL A 223 -0.07 7.12 -3.61
N THR A 224 0.11 6.69 -2.37
CA THR A 224 -0.18 5.31 -1.92
C THR A 224 -0.85 5.32 -0.55
N PHE A 225 -1.65 4.31 -0.24
CA PHE A 225 -2.44 4.25 1.00
C PHE A 225 -1.82 3.24 1.97
N ASP A 226 -1.84 3.55 3.27
CA ASP A 226 -1.50 2.67 4.40
C ASP A 226 -0.29 1.74 4.21
N ILE A 227 0.79 2.29 3.63
CA ILE A 227 2.05 1.59 3.37
C ILE A 227 2.56 0.85 4.62
N HIS A 228 3.09 -0.37 4.41
CA HIS A 228 3.27 -1.35 5.47
C HIS A 228 4.15 -0.85 6.61
N ALA A 229 5.28 -0.21 6.29
CA ALA A 229 6.12 0.51 7.23
C ALA A 229 6.35 1.96 6.77
N LEU A 230 6.09 2.93 7.67
CA LEU A 230 6.31 4.37 7.40
C LEU A 230 7.78 4.68 7.05
N GLN A 231 8.71 3.83 7.50
CA GLN A 231 10.15 3.85 7.21
C GLN A 231 10.46 3.63 5.72
N GLU A 232 9.58 3.00 4.94
CA GLU A 232 9.72 2.86 3.48
C GLU A 232 9.81 4.24 2.77
N ARG A 233 9.41 5.33 3.44
CA ARG A 233 9.69 6.72 3.01
C ARG A 233 11.16 6.95 2.65
N PHE A 234 12.10 6.33 3.39
CA PHE A 234 13.54 6.46 3.17
C PHE A 234 14.05 5.58 2.02
N TYR A 235 13.22 4.68 1.48
CA TYR A 235 13.57 3.84 0.33
C TYR A 235 13.35 4.56 -1.00
N PHE A 236 12.57 5.64 -1.01
CA PHE A 236 12.50 6.56 -2.14
C PHE A 236 13.73 7.48 -2.18
N GLY A 237 14.09 7.95 -3.38
CA GLY A 237 15.11 8.97 -3.61
C GLY A 237 14.50 10.32 -4.00
N ASP A 238 15.32 11.36 -4.11
CA ASP A 238 14.86 12.76 -4.14
C ASP A 238 14.04 13.15 -5.39
N ASN A 239 14.06 12.33 -6.44
CA ASN A 239 13.33 12.54 -7.70
C ASN A 239 11.86 12.07 -7.67
N ILE A 240 11.35 11.60 -6.53
CA ILE A 240 9.94 11.24 -6.32
C ILE A 240 9.44 11.73 -4.96
N LEU A 241 8.21 12.21 -4.89
CA LEU A 241 7.58 12.76 -3.69
C LEU A 241 6.51 11.78 -3.16
N PRO A 242 6.83 10.91 -2.19
CA PRO A 242 5.87 9.99 -1.61
C PRO A 242 4.84 10.69 -0.71
N CYS A 243 3.59 10.75 -1.14
CA CYS A 243 2.40 11.06 -0.35
C CYS A 243 1.81 9.74 0.18
N PHE A 244 1.82 9.57 1.51
CA PHE A 244 1.26 8.39 2.17
C PHE A 244 -0.09 8.77 2.77
N GLU A 245 -1.16 8.34 2.11
CA GLU A 245 -2.54 8.52 2.53
C GLU A 245 -2.98 7.38 3.47
N SER A 246 -4.16 7.52 4.07
CA SER A 246 -4.77 6.46 4.89
C SER A 246 -6.24 6.25 4.56
N GLY A 247 -6.69 4.99 4.59
CA GLY A 247 -8.08 4.59 4.48
C GLY A 247 -8.88 4.73 5.79
N ILE A 248 -8.20 4.94 6.93
CA ILE A 248 -8.84 5.05 8.25
C ILE A 248 -9.91 6.17 8.35
N PRO A 249 -9.80 7.35 7.69
CA PRO A 249 -10.90 8.31 7.63
C PRO A 249 -12.18 7.75 6.99
N LEU A 250 -12.06 6.86 6.01
CA LEU A 250 -13.19 6.19 5.37
C LEU A 250 -13.78 5.11 6.29
N LEU A 251 -12.93 4.36 7.01
CA LEU A 251 -13.37 3.46 8.09
C LEU A 251 -14.18 4.23 9.13
N LYS A 252 -13.66 5.34 9.69
CA LYS A 252 -14.37 6.17 10.68
C LYS A 252 -15.77 6.56 10.21
N LYS A 253 -15.89 7.04 8.97
CA LYS A 253 -17.19 7.41 8.38
C LYS A 253 -18.13 6.20 8.30
N LYS A 254 -17.62 5.00 7.99
CA LYS A 254 -18.42 3.77 7.95
C LYS A 254 -18.84 3.32 9.37
N LEU A 255 -17.94 3.40 10.35
CA LEU A 255 -18.25 3.07 11.75
C LEU A 255 -19.32 3.99 12.34
N GLN A 256 -19.27 5.30 12.02
CA GLN A 256 -20.30 6.28 12.39
C GLN A 256 -21.67 6.04 11.72
N GLN A 257 -21.76 5.17 10.72
CA GLN A 257 -23.02 4.78 10.06
C GLN A 257 -23.63 3.49 10.63
N LEU A 258 -22.98 2.86 11.63
CA LEU A 258 -23.49 1.65 12.26
C LEU A 258 -24.51 2.00 13.37
N PRO A 259 -25.57 1.17 13.55
CA PRO A 259 -26.60 1.40 14.56
C PRO A 259 -26.08 1.21 15.99
N ASP A 260 -24.92 0.56 16.16
CA ASP A 260 -24.24 0.34 17.43
C ASP A 260 -22.91 1.13 17.53
N SER A 261 -22.84 2.28 16.85
CA SER A 261 -21.63 3.11 16.72
C SER A 261 -20.99 3.54 18.05
N ASP A 262 -21.77 3.79 19.10
CA ASP A 262 -21.28 4.11 20.45
C ASP A 262 -20.69 2.88 21.20
N ASN A 263 -21.01 1.66 20.76
CA ASN A 263 -20.54 0.40 21.38
C ASN A 263 -19.36 -0.26 20.62
N ILE A 264 -18.68 0.51 19.76
CA ILE A 264 -17.53 0.01 18.99
C ILE A 264 -16.26 -0.04 19.85
N THR A 265 -15.44 -1.06 19.61
CA THR A 265 -14.03 -1.16 20.06
C THR A 265 -13.16 -1.49 18.87
N ILE A 266 -11.96 -0.91 18.80
CA ILE A 266 -10.95 -1.28 17.80
C ILE A 266 -10.03 -2.35 18.38
N ALA A 267 -9.84 -3.46 17.69
CA ALA A 267 -8.82 -4.45 18.01
C ALA A 267 -7.68 -4.41 16.99
N PHE A 268 -6.45 -4.63 17.46
CA PHE A 268 -5.27 -4.79 16.60
C PHE A 268 -4.75 -6.23 16.68
N PRO A 269 -4.54 -6.93 15.56
CA PRO A 269 -4.14 -8.34 15.56
C PRO A 269 -2.70 -8.57 16.05
N ASP A 270 -1.82 -7.56 15.93
CA ASP A 270 -0.51 -7.51 16.58
C ASP A 270 -0.04 -6.06 16.85
N ASP A 271 1.10 -5.94 17.55
CA ASP A 271 1.74 -4.66 17.91
C ASP A 271 2.17 -3.82 16.68
N GLY A 272 2.27 -4.40 15.49
CA GLY A 272 2.57 -3.68 14.25
C GLY A 272 1.36 -2.88 13.77
N ALA A 273 0.20 -3.53 13.68
CA ALA A 273 -1.07 -2.88 13.38
C ALA A 273 -1.42 -1.78 14.39
N TRP A 274 -1.21 -2.04 15.70
CA TRP A 274 -1.38 -1.00 16.73
C TRP A 274 -0.46 0.20 16.47
N LYS A 275 0.86 0.00 16.27
CA LYS A 275 1.82 1.09 15.99
C LYS A 275 1.42 1.95 14.79
N ARG A 276 0.85 1.34 13.74
CA ARG A 276 0.42 2.04 12.52
C ARG A 276 -0.83 2.89 12.72
N PHE A 277 -1.81 2.43 13.50
CA PHE A 277 -3.16 3.02 13.51
C PHE A 277 -3.64 3.63 14.82
N HIS A 278 -3.04 3.32 15.98
CA HIS A 278 -3.52 3.80 17.30
C HIS A 278 -3.79 5.32 17.35
N LYS A 279 -2.87 6.16 16.84
CA LYS A 279 -3.05 7.63 16.81
C LYS A 279 -4.25 8.08 15.99
N GLN A 280 -4.57 7.36 14.92
CA GLN A 280 -5.74 7.67 14.10
C GLN A 280 -7.03 7.23 14.80
N LEU A 281 -7.00 6.14 15.58
CA LEU A 281 -8.17 5.50 16.17
C LEU A 281 -8.35 5.74 17.69
N GLN A 282 -7.50 6.56 18.31
CA GLN A 282 -7.43 6.92 19.74
C GLN A 282 -8.73 7.40 20.41
N HIS A 283 -9.80 7.64 19.65
CA HIS A 283 -11.12 8.07 20.15
C HIS A 283 -12.05 6.89 20.44
N PHE A 284 -11.70 5.68 20.01
CA PHE A 284 -12.37 4.43 20.37
C PHE A 284 -11.61 3.74 21.52
N PRO A 285 -12.29 2.95 22.37
CA PRO A 285 -11.62 1.94 23.17
C PRO A 285 -10.80 1.00 22.28
N MET A 286 -9.62 0.58 22.77
CA MET A 286 -8.68 -0.24 22.01
C MET A 286 -8.39 -1.57 22.73
N ILE A 287 -8.30 -2.63 21.94
CA ILE A 287 -7.77 -3.94 22.31
C ILE A 287 -6.49 -4.17 21.54
N VAL A 288 -5.46 -4.70 22.21
CA VAL A 288 -4.25 -5.19 21.56
C VAL A 288 -4.19 -6.70 21.73
N CYS A 289 -4.03 -7.41 20.63
CA CYS A 289 -3.70 -8.84 20.62
C CYS A 289 -2.20 -9.03 20.41
N ALA A 290 -1.64 -10.11 20.95
CA ALA A 290 -0.27 -10.54 20.75
C ALA A 290 -0.24 -11.83 19.91
N LYS A 291 0.64 -11.84 18.91
CA LYS A 291 0.87 -12.97 18.01
C LYS A 291 2.04 -13.81 18.52
N VAL A 292 1.73 -14.93 19.17
CA VAL A 292 2.69 -15.87 19.74
C VAL A 292 2.99 -16.97 18.70
N ARG A 293 4.26 -17.38 18.57
CA ARG A 293 4.65 -18.56 17.81
C ARG A 293 4.92 -19.70 18.80
N GLU A 294 4.15 -20.78 18.71
CA GLU A 294 4.34 -22.00 19.51
C GLU A 294 4.70 -23.13 18.55
N GLY A 295 6.02 -23.31 18.33
CA GLY A 295 6.53 -24.03 17.17
C GLY A 295 6.07 -23.38 15.87
N ASP A 296 5.58 -24.21 14.93
CA ASP A 296 5.01 -23.73 13.66
C ASP A 296 3.63 -23.08 13.82
N GLN A 297 2.95 -23.27 14.95
CA GLN A 297 1.61 -22.71 15.16
C GLN A 297 1.67 -21.23 15.52
N ARG A 298 0.80 -20.45 14.87
CA ARG A 298 0.64 -19.01 15.09
C ARG A 298 -0.62 -18.77 15.89
N ILE A 299 -0.46 -18.59 17.20
CA ILE A 299 -1.55 -18.38 18.15
C ILE A 299 -1.71 -16.88 18.39
N VAL A 300 -2.95 -16.41 18.44
CA VAL A 300 -3.26 -15.05 18.89
C VAL A 300 -3.69 -15.13 20.35
N ARG A 301 -3.23 -14.20 21.19
CA ARG A 301 -3.66 -14.05 22.58
C ARG A 301 -4.12 -12.61 22.81
N LEU A 302 -5.15 -12.39 23.61
CA LEU A 302 -5.50 -11.04 24.07
C LEU A 302 -4.40 -10.55 25.03
N LYS A 303 -3.92 -9.31 24.83
CA LYS A 303 -2.80 -8.71 25.58
C LYS A 303 -3.27 -7.54 26.45
N GLU A 304 -4.06 -6.63 25.87
CA GLU A 304 -4.61 -5.44 26.54
C GLU A 304 -6.04 -5.16 26.04
N GLY A 305 -6.90 -4.61 26.91
CA GLY A 305 -8.29 -4.24 26.59
C GLY A 305 -9.33 -5.33 26.91
N ASP A 306 -10.61 -5.01 26.72
CA ASP A 306 -11.76 -5.89 27.01
C ASP A 306 -12.78 -5.86 25.85
N PRO A 307 -13.14 -7.00 25.25
CA PRO A 307 -14.17 -7.10 24.21
C PRO A 307 -15.60 -7.29 24.75
N THR A 308 -15.78 -7.57 26.04
CA THR A 308 -17.05 -8.06 26.63
C THR A 308 -18.25 -7.17 26.25
N GLY A 309 -19.21 -7.74 25.53
CA GLY A 309 -20.44 -7.07 25.12
C GLY A 309 -20.31 -6.02 24.02
N ARG A 310 -19.11 -5.84 23.42
CA ARG A 310 -18.83 -4.78 22.45
C ARG A 310 -18.85 -5.27 21.00
N HIS A 311 -19.07 -4.34 20.06
CA HIS A 311 -18.85 -4.59 18.63
C HIS A 311 -17.36 -4.34 18.34
N VAL A 312 -16.58 -5.41 18.23
CA VAL A 312 -15.13 -5.32 18.03
C VAL A 312 -14.80 -5.29 16.54
N VAL A 313 -14.01 -4.32 16.12
CA VAL A 313 -13.53 -4.18 14.74
C VAL A 313 -12.02 -4.39 14.70
N ILE A 314 -11.58 -5.51 14.12
CA ILE A 314 -10.16 -5.80 13.92
C ILE A 314 -9.63 -4.91 12.80
N VAL A 315 -8.58 -4.12 13.04
CA VAL A 315 -7.98 -3.20 12.06
C VAL A 315 -6.54 -3.63 11.76
N ASP A 316 -6.24 -3.81 10.48
CA ASP A 316 -4.89 -4.07 9.95
C ASP A 316 -4.66 -3.33 8.61
N ASP A 317 -3.43 -3.29 8.09
CA ASP A 317 -3.17 -2.65 6.79
C ASP A 317 -3.55 -3.55 5.62
N LEU A 318 -3.27 -4.86 5.73
CA LEU A 318 -3.45 -5.81 4.65
C LEU A 318 -3.83 -7.21 5.13
N VAL A 319 -4.33 -8.03 4.21
CA VAL A 319 -4.57 -9.45 4.47
C VAL A 319 -4.15 -10.32 3.29
N GLN A 320 -3.30 -11.30 3.60
CA GLN A 320 -2.92 -12.39 2.70
C GLN A 320 -3.71 -13.65 3.05
N SER A 321 -3.14 -14.60 3.79
CA SER A 321 -3.78 -15.91 4.08
C SER A 321 -4.99 -15.86 5.02
N GLY A 322 -5.23 -14.72 5.69
CA GLY A 322 -6.31 -14.54 6.65
C GLY A 322 -6.08 -15.11 8.05
N GLY A 323 -5.03 -15.92 8.27
CA GLY A 323 -4.84 -16.68 9.52
C GLY A 323 -4.88 -15.85 10.79
N THR A 324 -4.12 -14.75 10.87
CA THR A 324 -4.07 -13.89 12.06
C THR A 324 -5.43 -13.27 12.40
N LEU A 325 -6.21 -12.86 11.39
CA LEU A 325 -7.53 -12.24 11.59
C LEU A 325 -8.58 -13.25 12.06
N ILE A 326 -8.52 -14.50 11.57
CA ILE A 326 -9.45 -15.58 11.99
C ILE A 326 -9.17 -16.01 13.43
N GLU A 327 -7.90 -16.20 13.81
CA GLU A 327 -7.59 -16.55 15.20
C GLU A 327 -7.84 -15.36 16.15
N CYS A 328 -7.59 -14.12 15.72
CA CYS A 328 -7.99 -12.92 16.47
C CYS A 328 -9.52 -12.85 16.67
N GLN A 329 -10.31 -13.12 15.63
CA GLN A 329 -11.78 -13.16 15.70
C GLN A 329 -12.29 -14.18 16.71
N LYS A 330 -11.80 -15.42 16.66
CA LYS A 330 -12.13 -16.46 17.66
C LYS A 330 -11.76 -16.03 19.08
N VAL A 331 -10.56 -15.48 19.28
CA VAL A 331 -10.07 -15.04 20.59
C VAL A 331 -10.97 -13.95 21.15
N LEU A 332 -11.35 -12.95 20.35
CA LEU A 332 -12.24 -11.86 20.77
C LEU A 332 -13.65 -12.38 21.11
N ALA A 333 -14.19 -13.29 20.30
CA ALA A 333 -15.50 -13.91 20.56
C ALA A 333 -15.50 -14.76 21.84
N ALA A 334 -14.47 -15.60 22.05
CA ALA A 334 -14.32 -16.40 23.26
C ALA A 334 -14.07 -15.57 24.54
N HIS A 335 -13.64 -14.31 24.40
CA HIS A 335 -13.58 -13.33 25.50
C HIS A 335 -14.85 -12.46 25.62
N GLY A 336 -15.93 -12.80 24.91
CA GLY A 336 -17.25 -12.18 25.07
C GLY A 336 -17.57 -11.02 24.14
N ALA A 337 -16.86 -10.84 23.00
CA ALA A 337 -17.30 -9.89 21.97
C ALA A 337 -18.75 -10.17 21.53
N ALA A 338 -19.59 -9.14 21.49
CA ALA A 338 -20.98 -9.29 21.03
C ALA A 338 -21.07 -9.41 19.50
N LYS A 339 -20.12 -8.80 18.78
CA LYS A 339 -19.92 -8.89 17.33
C LYS A 339 -18.44 -8.78 17.03
N VAL A 340 -17.98 -9.45 15.98
CA VAL A 340 -16.64 -9.22 15.40
C VAL A 340 -16.78 -8.84 13.93
N SER A 341 -16.18 -7.71 13.58
CA SER A 341 -15.97 -7.27 12.20
C SER A 341 -14.47 -7.07 11.94
N ALA A 342 -14.09 -6.95 10.67
CA ALA A 342 -12.72 -6.62 10.27
C ALA A 342 -12.68 -5.45 9.29
N TYR A 343 -11.60 -4.68 9.33
CA TYR A 343 -11.20 -3.73 8.30
C TYR A 343 -9.73 -3.97 7.93
N VAL A 344 -9.45 -3.98 6.63
CA VAL A 344 -8.10 -3.83 6.10
C VAL A 344 -8.09 -2.88 4.93
N THR A 345 -7.02 -2.12 4.74
CA THR A 345 -6.89 -1.30 3.54
C THR A 345 -6.73 -2.19 2.31
N HIS A 346 -5.84 -3.19 2.36
CA HIS A 346 -5.47 -4.01 1.22
C HIS A 346 -5.90 -5.48 1.35
N GLY A 347 -7.05 -5.82 0.75
CA GLY A 347 -7.45 -7.20 0.54
C GLY A 347 -6.61 -7.87 -0.56
N ILE A 348 -5.59 -8.66 -0.22
CA ILE A 348 -4.72 -9.33 -1.21
C ILE A 348 -5.25 -10.74 -1.52
N PHE A 349 -5.64 -11.48 -0.49
CA PHE A 349 -6.29 -12.80 -0.56
C PHE A 349 -5.79 -13.78 -1.65
N PRO A 350 -4.48 -14.09 -1.70
CA PRO A 350 -3.93 -15.06 -2.65
C PRO A 350 -4.57 -16.45 -2.47
N ASN A 351 -4.57 -17.25 -3.55
CA ASN A 351 -5.16 -18.59 -3.59
C ASN A 351 -6.61 -18.66 -3.08
N LYS A 352 -7.37 -17.58 -3.31
CA LYS A 352 -8.75 -17.37 -2.83
C LYS A 352 -8.94 -17.46 -1.31
N SER A 353 -7.93 -17.13 -0.51
CA SER A 353 -8.01 -17.18 0.97
C SER A 353 -9.14 -16.33 1.60
N TRP A 354 -9.81 -15.45 0.83
CA TRP A 354 -11.07 -14.82 1.21
C TRP A 354 -12.21 -15.82 1.47
N GLU A 355 -12.21 -17.01 0.82
CA GLU A 355 -13.19 -18.09 1.00
C GLU A 355 -13.19 -18.65 2.44
N ARG A 356 -12.19 -18.31 3.25
CA ARG A 356 -12.09 -18.67 4.68
C ARG A 356 -12.97 -17.81 5.60
N PHE A 357 -13.39 -16.62 5.15
CA PHE A 357 -14.15 -15.68 5.96
C PHE A 357 -15.65 -15.85 5.70
N LYS A 358 -16.37 -16.30 6.73
CA LYS A 358 -17.82 -16.49 6.70
C LYS A 358 -18.55 -15.26 7.25
N PRO A 359 -19.76 -14.96 6.77
CA PRO A 359 -20.66 -14.06 7.49
C PRO A 359 -21.11 -14.70 8.80
N ASP A 360 -21.25 -13.91 9.86
CA ASP A 360 -22.07 -14.29 11.01
C ASP A 360 -23.55 -14.31 10.60
N THR A 361 -24.14 -15.50 10.58
CA THR A 361 -25.56 -15.72 10.26
C THR A 361 -26.42 -16.05 11.47
N ALA A 362 -25.83 -16.17 12.67
CA ALA A 362 -26.48 -16.70 13.86
C ALA A 362 -26.47 -15.74 15.05
N GLY A 363 -25.73 -14.63 14.98
CA GLY A 363 -25.33 -13.86 16.16
C GLY A 363 -24.22 -14.57 16.94
N CYS A 364 -23.40 -15.38 16.26
CA CYS A 364 -22.33 -16.17 16.84
C CYS A 364 -20.98 -15.70 16.28
N PRO A 365 -20.30 -14.74 16.94
CA PRO A 365 -19.04 -14.17 16.45
C PRO A 365 -17.85 -15.15 16.48
N GLU A 366 -18.02 -16.39 16.95
CA GLU A 366 -17.05 -17.48 16.79
C GLU A 366 -17.09 -18.10 15.37
N GLU A 367 -18.26 -18.16 14.74
CA GLU A 367 -18.46 -18.87 13.46
C GLU A 367 -18.19 -17.99 12.22
N GLY A 368 -18.27 -16.66 12.36
CA GLY A 368 -18.12 -15.72 11.26
C GLY A 368 -17.93 -14.27 11.72
N MET A 369 -17.85 -13.36 10.75
CA MET A 369 -17.75 -11.91 10.97
C MET A 369 -19.03 -11.21 10.54
N THR A 370 -19.46 -10.19 11.29
CA THR A 370 -20.62 -9.38 10.91
C THR A 370 -20.35 -8.58 9.65
N HIS A 371 -19.16 -7.96 9.56
CA HIS A 371 -18.67 -7.26 8.35
C HIS A 371 -17.18 -7.51 8.11
N PHE A 372 -16.77 -7.55 6.85
CA PHE A 372 -15.37 -7.47 6.45
C PHE A 372 -15.20 -6.34 5.44
N TRP A 373 -14.72 -5.19 5.91
CA TRP A 373 -14.43 -4.04 5.07
C TRP A 373 -13.06 -4.18 4.41
N ILE A 374 -13.02 -4.07 3.09
CA ILE A 374 -11.78 -3.84 2.33
C ILE A 374 -11.87 -2.52 1.58
N THR A 375 -10.75 -1.93 1.19
CA THR A 375 -10.78 -0.86 0.18
C THR A 375 -10.62 -1.42 -1.24
N ASP A 376 -10.82 -0.57 -2.25
CA ASP A 376 -10.60 -0.94 -3.66
C ASP A 376 -9.16 -0.74 -4.15
N SER A 377 -8.18 -0.69 -3.23
CA SER A 377 -6.75 -0.67 -3.56
C SER A 377 -6.26 -1.92 -4.33
N CYS A 378 -7.01 -3.02 -4.27
CA CYS A 378 -6.68 -4.30 -4.88
C CYS A 378 -7.80 -4.72 -5.87
N PRO A 379 -7.79 -4.23 -7.13
CA PRO A 379 -8.94 -4.31 -8.02
C PRO A 379 -9.33 -5.74 -8.44
N LEU A 380 -8.38 -6.67 -8.47
CA LEU A 380 -8.64 -8.08 -8.74
C LEU A 380 -9.46 -8.71 -7.60
N THR A 381 -9.06 -8.48 -6.35
CA THR A 381 -9.79 -8.92 -5.16
C THR A 381 -11.21 -8.36 -5.12
N VAL A 382 -11.37 -7.06 -5.42
CA VAL A 382 -12.70 -6.42 -5.50
C VAL A 382 -13.61 -7.17 -6.48
N LYS A 383 -13.11 -7.58 -7.65
CA LYS A 383 -13.89 -8.39 -8.62
C LYS A 383 -14.26 -9.77 -8.08
N MET A 384 -13.48 -10.33 -7.15
CA MET A 384 -13.69 -11.65 -6.56
C MET A 384 -14.63 -11.64 -5.35
N VAL A 385 -14.61 -10.59 -4.51
CA VAL A 385 -15.44 -10.52 -3.28
C VAL A 385 -16.66 -9.61 -3.37
N LYS A 386 -16.81 -8.81 -4.45
CA LYS A 386 -17.99 -7.96 -4.64
C LYS A 386 -19.29 -8.77 -4.55
N ASN A 387 -20.22 -8.27 -3.74
CA ASN A 387 -21.52 -8.90 -3.44
C ASN A 387 -21.43 -10.26 -2.71
N ARG A 388 -20.35 -10.55 -1.98
CA ARG A 388 -20.19 -11.79 -1.20
C ARG A 388 -20.04 -11.47 0.30
N PRO A 389 -21.07 -11.68 1.14
CA PRO A 389 -20.93 -11.54 2.60
C PRO A 389 -19.77 -12.39 3.15
N PRO A 390 -19.00 -11.90 4.14
CA PRO A 390 -19.17 -10.65 4.88
C PRO A 390 -18.60 -9.39 4.19
N PHE A 391 -18.09 -9.50 2.96
CA PHE A 391 -17.28 -8.45 2.34
C PHE A 391 -18.08 -7.23 1.85
N GLU A 392 -17.63 -6.05 2.27
CA GLU A 392 -18.07 -4.75 1.76
C GLU A 392 -16.84 -3.93 1.29
N VAL A 393 -16.97 -3.21 0.18
CA VAL A 393 -15.86 -2.48 -0.45
C VAL A 393 -16.01 -0.97 -0.24
N ILE A 394 -15.14 -0.40 0.59
CA ILE A 394 -15.06 1.03 0.87
C ILE A 394 -14.19 1.70 -0.22
N SER A 395 -14.83 2.47 -1.10
CA SER A 395 -14.18 3.04 -2.29
C SER A 395 -13.21 4.19 -1.96
N LEU A 396 -11.93 4.06 -2.31
CA LEU A 396 -10.89 5.09 -2.18
C LEU A 396 -11.12 6.30 -3.11
N ALA A 397 -12.06 6.21 -4.05
CA ALA A 397 -12.28 7.21 -5.10
C ALA A 397 -12.35 8.66 -4.61
N GLY A 398 -12.99 8.93 -3.48
CA GLY A 398 -13.07 10.27 -2.88
C GLY A 398 -11.70 10.78 -2.41
N SER A 399 -10.96 9.98 -1.65
CA SER A 399 -9.61 10.32 -1.18
C SER A 399 -8.63 10.46 -2.35
N ILE A 400 -8.71 9.60 -3.36
CA ILE A 400 -7.88 9.73 -4.57
C ILE A 400 -8.25 10.99 -5.36
N ALA A 401 -9.54 11.31 -5.53
CA ALA A 401 -9.95 12.53 -6.23
C ALA A 401 -9.44 13.81 -5.52
N ALA A 402 -9.52 13.87 -4.18
CA ALA A 402 -8.93 14.95 -3.39
C ALA A 402 -7.41 15.00 -3.57
N ALA A 403 -6.71 13.87 -3.46
CA ALA A 403 -5.27 13.78 -3.68
C ALA A 403 -4.84 14.11 -5.13
N LEU A 404 -5.76 14.07 -6.11
CA LEU A 404 -5.49 14.47 -7.49
C LEU A 404 -5.59 15.98 -7.74
N GLN A 405 -6.27 16.77 -6.88
CA GLN A 405 -6.44 18.23 -7.04
C GLN A 405 -5.09 18.99 -7.04
N ILE A 406 -5.08 20.20 -7.65
CA ILE A 406 -3.90 21.01 -8.03
C ILE A 406 -4.23 22.50 -8.01
#